data_AF-A0A958RBD3-F1
#
_entry.id   AF-A0A958RBD3-F1
#
_cell.length_a   1.000
_cell.length_b   1.000
_cell.length_c   1.000
_cell.angle_alpha   90.00
_cell.angle_beta   90.00
_cell.angle_gamma   90.00
#
_symmetry.space_group_name_H-M   'P 1'
#
loop_
_entity.id
_entity.type
_entity.pdbx_description
1 polymer ?
#
loop_
_entity_poly.entity_id
_entity_poly.type
_entity_poly.pdbx_seq_one_letter_code
_entity_poly.pdbx_strand_id
1 'polypeptide(L)'
;MMNPKKISLFIIVVLGVLFGLTFLSTVHEDETGGRQDGFAVFHTMVKYPTTTTFLMTETVSREKIVAIDSIVANITQVVDETETEEETDTVLKVPDFSKIDTAQIQRLVYPGDAEAFIRKLRTQLQSGSCRIVHYGDSQLEGDRISAYLRNRLQGLYGGTGPGFIPVKQAYHQLSADVVPSDNWLRYAAFDPTKAKFSHKKYGLYTSVSRFTKPNELPLDSLDLDTIPLTKATITISASKKSYAKLRDFSRIGLHYGNAQTPVTIKV
;
A
#
# COMPACT_ATOMS: atom_id res chain seq x y z
N MET A 1 22.50 -11.68 27.81
CA MET A 1 21.52 -10.57 27.83
C MET A 1 22.29 -9.27 27.95
N MET A 2 22.18 -8.36 26.98
CA MET A 2 22.94 -7.10 27.01
C MET A 2 22.30 -6.13 28.01
N ASN A 3 23.09 -5.49 28.86
CA ASN A 3 22.58 -4.62 29.93
C ASN A 3 21.81 -3.42 29.30
N PRO A 4 20.54 -3.17 29.68
CA PRO A 4 19.72 -2.08 29.11
C PRO A 4 20.39 -0.71 29.14
N LYS A 5 21.20 -0.42 30.18
CA LYS A 5 21.95 0.84 30.28
C LYS A 5 23.03 0.97 29.20
N LYS A 6 23.69 -0.14 28.84
CA LYS A 6 24.69 -0.17 27.77
C LYS A 6 24.04 0.01 26.40
N ILE A 7 22.85 -0.56 26.20
CA ILE A 7 22.04 -0.36 24.98
C ILE A 7 21.66 1.12 24.87
N SER A 8 21.12 1.71 25.94
CA SER A 8 20.71 3.11 25.95
C SER A 8 21.89 4.05 25.70
N LEU A 9 23.04 3.81 26.33
CA LEU A 9 24.25 4.60 26.10
C LEU A 9 24.72 4.49 24.66
N PHE A 10 24.74 3.27 24.10
CA PHE A 10 25.10 3.05 22.70
C PHE A 10 24.18 3.82 21.74
N ILE A 11 22.86 3.78 21.96
CA ILE A 11 21.90 4.52 21.14
C ILE A 11 22.15 6.03 21.23
N ILE A 12 22.36 6.58 22.43
CA ILE A 12 22.62 8.02 22.61
C ILE A 12 23.91 8.43 21.90
N VAL A 13 24.98 7.64 22.01
CA VAL A 13 26.24 7.91 21.32
C VAL A 13 26.06 7.85 19.80
N VAL A 14 25.39 6.83 19.28
CA VAL A 14 25.12 6.70 17.84
C VAL A 14 24.28 7.88 17.33
N LEU A 15 23.23 8.27 18.05
CA LEU A 15 22.41 9.43 17.69
C LEU A 15 23.22 10.74 17.74
N GLY A 16 24.08 10.90 18.74
CA GLY A 16 24.97 12.06 18.84
C GLY A 16 25.98 12.13 17.69
N VAL A 17 26.55 11.00 17.27
CA VAL A 17 27.46 10.91 16.12
C VAL A 17 26.72 11.23 14.82
N LEU A 18 25.54 10.64 14.62
CA LEU A 18 24.70 10.93 13.44
C LEU A 18 24.32 12.42 13.40
N PHE A 19 23.90 12.99 14.53
CA PHE A 19 23.64 14.42 14.61
C PHE A 19 24.90 15.25 14.31
N GLY A 20 26.07 14.86 14.83
CA GLY A 20 27.34 15.49 14.52
C GLY A 20 27.69 15.49 13.02
N LEU A 21 27.37 14.41 12.30
CA LEU A 21 27.56 14.31 10.85
C LEU A 21 26.74 15.34 10.07
N THR A 22 25.64 15.87 10.63
CA THR A 22 24.86 16.93 9.97
C THR A 22 25.64 18.25 9.85
N PHE A 23 26.61 18.50 10.74
CA PHE A 23 27.48 19.69 10.68
C PHE A 23 28.59 19.54 9.62
N LEU A 24 28.91 18.31 9.22
CA LEU A 24 29.92 18.00 8.21
C LEU A 24 29.33 17.98 6.80
N SER A 25 28.00 17.87 6.69
CA SER A 25 27.29 17.90 5.42
C SER A 25 27.17 19.32 4.87
N THR A 26 27.34 19.50 3.57
CA THR A 26 27.19 20.77 2.85
C THR A 26 26.24 20.63 1.66
N VAL A 27 25.62 21.74 1.28
CA VAL A 27 24.70 21.79 0.13
C VAL A 27 25.51 21.83 -1.16
N HIS A 28 25.21 20.92 -2.08
CA HIS A 28 25.78 20.87 -3.42
C HIS A 28 24.67 21.05 -4.47
N GLU A 29 24.97 21.82 -5.52
CA GLU A 29 24.08 21.94 -6.69
C GLU A 29 24.49 20.93 -7.76
N ASP A 30 23.53 20.14 -8.23
CA ASP A 30 23.68 19.17 -9.29
C ASP A 30 23.67 19.85 -10.68
N GLU A 31 24.19 19.19 -11.71
CA GLU A 31 24.24 19.68 -13.10
C GLU A 31 22.84 19.94 -13.68
N THR A 32 21.80 19.37 -13.07
CA THR A 32 20.37 19.58 -13.42
C THR A 32 19.69 20.69 -12.60
N GLY A 33 20.44 21.46 -11.79
CA GLY A 33 19.90 22.51 -10.91
C GLY A 33 19.19 21.99 -9.66
N GLY A 34 19.37 20.72 -9.30
CA GLY A 34 18.82 20.13 -8.08
C GLY A 34 19.73 20.35 -6.87
N ARG A 35 19.17 20.73 -5.73
CA ARG A 35 19.90 20.83 -4.45
C ARG A 35 20.02 19.47 -3.79
N GLN A 36 21.22 19.07 -3.40
CA GLN A 36 21.48 17.82 -2.68
C GLN A 36 22.40 18.08 -1.49
N ASP A 37 22.03 17.54 -0.32
CA ASP A 37 22.85 17.62 0.88
C ASP A 37 23.78 16.41 0.98
N GLY A 38 25.05 16.64 1.29
CA GLY A 38 25.99 15.56 1.53
C GLY A 38 27.41 16.05 1.76
N PHE A 39 28.33 15.09 1.86
CA PHE A 39 29.75 15.38 1.90
C PHE A 39 30.49 14.49 0.89
N ALA A 40 31.54 15.05 0.29
CA ALA A 40 32.36 14.34 -0.67
C ALA A 40 33.34 13.41 0.06
N VAL A 41 33.27 12.11 -0.24
CA VAL A 41 34.23 11.11 0.24
C VAL A 41 34.92 10.53 -0.98
N PHE A 42 36.18 10.92 -1.18
CA PHE A 42 36.97 10.61 -2.38
C PHE A 42 36.26 11.05 -3.67
N HIS A 43 35.71 10.10 -4.43
CA HIS A 43 35.03 10.33 -5.72
C HIS A 43 33.51 10.11 -5.62
N THR A 44 32.95 9.95 -4.43
CA THR A 44 31.53 9.68 -4.23
C THR A 44 30.93 10.67 -3.23
N MET A 45 29.82 11.29 -3.63
CA MET A 45 29.00 12.10 -2.73
C MET A 45 28.16 11.17 -1.85
N VAL A 46 28.39 11.23 -0.53
CA VAL A 46 27.52 10.54 0.43
C VAL A 46 26.39 11.48 0.80
N LYS A 47 25.16 11.09 0.47
CA LYS A 47 23.96 11.88 0.79
C LYS A 47 23.71 11.86 2.30
N TYR A 48 23.66 13.04 2.90
CA TYR A 48 23.43 13.20 4.35
C TYR A 48 22.84 14.58 4.62
N PRO A 49 21.80 14.73 5.46
CA PRO A 49 21.17 16.04 5.68
C PRO A 49 22.14 17.01 6.36
N THR A 50 22.07 18.30 6.00
CA THR A 50 22.72 19.37 6.77
C THR A 50 21.98 19.62 8.09
N THR A 51 22.59 20.37 9.01
CA THR A 51 21.91 20.82 10.24
C THR A 51 20.63 21.61 9.95
N THR A 52 20.63 22.44 8.90
CA THR A 52 19.50 23.27 8.52
C THR A 52 18.36 22.44 7.93
N THR A 53 18.66 21.44 7.10
CA THR A 53 17.68 20.50 6.57
C THR A 53 17.15 19.57 7.66
N PHE A 54 18.02 19.04 8.52
CA PHE A 54 17.66 18.12 9.59
C PHE A 54 16.76 18.77 10.66
N LEU A 55 17.07 20.00 11.05
CA LEU A 55 16.26 20.77 12.01
C LEU A 55 15.11 21.54 11.35
N MET A 56 14.93 21.41 10.02
CA MET A 56 13.94 22.17 9.23
C MET A 56 14.03 23.68 9.46
N THR A 57 15.24 24.19 9.74
CA THR A 57 15.52 25.61 9.96
C THR A 57 15.60 26.36 8.64
N GLU A 58 16.02 25.67 7.57
CA GLU A 58 15.81 26.19 6.22
C GLU A 58 14.34 26.09 5.89
N THR A 59 13.77 27.23 5.51
CA THR A 59 12.42 27.36 4.97
C THR A 59 12.32 26.52 3.70
N VAL A 60 12.05 25.22 3.84
CA VAL A 60 11.05 24.58 2.97
C VAL A 60 9.91 25.58 2.97
N SER A 61 9.61 26.20 1.82
CA SER A 61 8.70 27.33 1.76
C SER A 61 7.49 26.99 2.63
N ARG A 62 7.22 27.84 3.63
CA ARG A 62 6.10 27.63 4.57
C ARG A 62 4.83 27.31 3.79
N GLU A 63 4.72 27.90 2.59
CA GLU A 63 3.75 27.62 1.53
C GLU A 63 3.59 26.14 1.15
N LYS A 64 4.66 25.35 0.93
CA LYS A 64 4.57 23.92 0.56
C LYS A 64 4.10 23.04 1.72
N ILE A 65 4.59 23.30 2.94
CA ILE A 65 4.17 22.55 4.14
C ILE A 65 2.73 22.92 4.50
N VAL A 66 2.40 24.22 4.51
CA VAL A 66 1.04 24.72 4.75
C VAL A 66 0.07 24.21 3.68
N ALA A 67 0.48 24.08 2.42
CA ALA A 67 -0.37 23.53 1.36
C ALA A 67 -0.70 22.04 1.58
N ILE A 68 0.29 21.22 1.91
CA ILE A 68 0.07 19.78 2.18
C ILE A 68 -0.79 19.60 3.44
N ASP A 69 -0.47 20.32 4.52
CA ASP A 69 -1.22 20.26 5.78
C ASP A 69 -2.66 20.79 5.60
N SER A 70 -2.86 21.82 4.77
CA SER A 70 -4.19 22.35 4.41
C SER A 70 -5.01 21.34 3.59
N ILE A 71 -4.39 20.65 2.62
CA ILE A 71 -5.04 19.59 1.84
C ILE A 71 -5.47 18.45 2.77
N VAL A 72 -4.58 18.00 3.66
CA VAL A 72 -4.88 16.93 4.63
C VAL A 72 -5.97 17.38 5.61
N ALA A 73 -5.89 18.60 6.14
CA ALA A 73 -6.86 19.18 7.06
C ALA A 73 -8.27 19.30 6.45
N ASN A 74 -8.35 19.79 5.20
CA ASN A 74 -9.61 19.90 4.45
C ASN A 74 -10.19 18.52 4.13
N ILE A 75 -9.34 17.54 3.80
CA ILE A 75 -9.78 16.15 3.63
C ILE A 75 -10.35 15.62 4.95
N THR A 76 -9.69 15.83 6.10
CA THR A 76 -10.20 15.39 7.42
C THR A 76 -11.51 16.07 7.82
N GLN A 77 -11.75 17.34 7.49
CA GLN A 77 -13.04 17.98 7.78
C GLN A 77 -14.19 17.35 6.98
N VAL A 78 -13.97 17.05 5.70
CA VAL A 78 -14.95 16.29 4.89
C VAL A 78 -15.11 14.86 5.44
N VAL A 79 -14.12 14.31 6.16
CA VAL A 79 -14.16 12.99 6.82
C VAL A 79 -15.09 12.95 8.01
N ASP A 80 -14.95 13.88 8.95
CA ASP A 80 -15.82 13.91 10.13
C ASP A 80 -17.29 14.09 9.74
N GLU A 81 -17.59 14.98 8.78
CA GLU A 81 -18.97 15.27 8.33
C GLU A 81 -19.69 14.07 7.70
N THR A 82 -18.96 13.08 7.20
CA THR A 82 -19.55 11.88 6.55
C THR A 82 -19.51 10.63 7.43
N GLU A 83 -18.73 10.64 8.51
CA GLU A 83 -18.79 9.58 9.53
C GLU A 83 -19.92 9.82 10.56
N THR A 84 -20.43 11.05 10.68
CA THR A 84 -21.53 11.39 11.61
C THR A 84 -22.94 11.30 11.01
N GLU A 85 -23.10 11.18 9.70
CA GLU A 85 -24.45 11.14 9.10
C GLU A 85 -25.05 9.73 9.24
N GLU A 86 -26.05 9.63 10.14
CA GLU A 86 -26.93 8.47 10.27
C GLU A 86 -27.57 8.12 8.93
N GLU A 87 -27.72 6.81 8.69
CA GLU A 87 -28.40 6.19 7.55
C GLU A 87 -29.82 6.75 7.38
N THR A 88 -29.94 7.87 6.67
CA THR A 88 -31.22 8.37 6.18
C THR A 88 -31.23 8.32 4.66
N ASP A 89 -32.29 7.70 4.19
CA ASP A 89 -32.44 7.04 2.91
C ASP A 89 -32.49 8.01 1.70
N THR A 90 -32.05 7.50 0.55
CA THR A 90 -32.41 7.88 -0.84
C THR A 90 -31.71 9.00 -1.63
N VAL A 91 -30.78 9.81 -1.11
CA VAL A 91 -30.03 10.73 -1.99
C VAL A 91 -28.53 10.60 -1.75
N LEU A 92 -27.79 10.24 -2.81
CA LEU A 92 -26.33 10.33 -2.88
C LEU A 92 -25.91 11.78 -2.58
N LYS A 93 -25.67 12.13 -1.32
CA LYS A 93 -25.10 13.41 -0.94
C LYS A 93 -23.66 13.43 -1.43
N VAL A 94 -23.45 14.07 -2.58
CA VAL A 94 -22.10 14.38 -3.06
C VAL A 94 -21.50 15.35 -2.04
N PRO A 95 -20.32 15.05 -1.46
CA PRO A 95 -19.68 15.95 -0.52
C PRO A 95 -19.44 17.32 -1.15
N ASP A 96 -19.58 18.39 -0.37
CA ASP A 96 -19.26 19.73 -0.85
C ASP A 96 -17.74 19.89 -0.95
N PHE A 97 -17.26 20.04 -2.18
CA PHE A 97 -15.84 20.23 -2.48
C PHE A 97 -15.46 21.71 -2.68
N SER A 98 -16.38 22.65 -2.45
CA SER A 98 -16.16 24.09 -2.67
C SER A 98 -14.99 24.66 -1.84
N LYS A 99 -14.69 24.05 -0.69
CA LYS A 99 -13.61 24.46 0.22
C LYS A 99 -12.24 23.87 -0.13
N ILE A 100 -12.17 22.95 -1.10
CA ILE A 100 -10.89 22.35 -1.48
C ILE A 100 -10.14 23.31 -2.39
N ASP A 101 -8.95 23.74 -1.97
CA ASP A 101 -8.04 24.49 -2.84
C ASP A 101 -7.57 23.61 -4.01
N THR A 102 -8.12 23.88 -5.19
CA THR A 102 -7.80 23.14 -6.41
C THR A 102 -6.51 23.59 -7.10
N ALA A 103 -5.88 24.69 -6.65
CA ALA A 103 -4.72 25.27 -7.33
C ALA A 103 -3.49 24.34 -7.32
N GLN A 104 -3.39 23.47 -6.31
CA GLN A 104 -2.30 22.48 -6.19
C GLN A 104 -2.72 21.05 -6.54
N ILE A 105 -3.95 20.84 -6.99
CA ILE A 105 -4.45 19.49 -7.31
C ILE A 105 -4.00 19.11 -8.72
N GLN A 106 -3.27 18.01 -8.81
CA GLN A 106 -3.00 17.40 -10.10
C GLN A 106 -4.29 16.79 -10.65
N ARG A 107 -4.69 17.24 -11.84
CA ARG A 107 -5.90 16.73 -12.50
C ARG A 107 -5.72 15.26 -12.86
N LEU A 108 -6.78 14.48 -12.66
CA LEU A 108 -6.83 13.09 -13.11
C LEU A 108 -6.79 13.06 -14.65
N VAL A 109 -5.95 12.17 -15.19
CA VAL A 109 -5.93 11.86 -16.62
C VAL A 109 -6.90 10.71 -16.87
N TYR A 110 -7.91 10.97 -17.68
CA TYR A 110 -8.89 9.96 -18.06
C TYR A 110 -8.50 9.28 -19.38
N PRO A 111 -8.80 7.98 -19.54
CA PRO A 111 -8.59 7.30 -20.81
C PRO A 111 -9.65 7.76 -21.82
N GLY A 112 -9.21 8.36 -22.93
CA GLY A 112 -10.10 8.82 -23.99
C GLY A 112 -10.99 9.99 -23.55
N ASP A 113 -12.30 9.87 -23.77
CA ASP A 113 -13.29 10.89 -23.39
C ASP A 113 -13.61 10.81 -21.89
N ALA A 114 -13.22 11.87 -21.16
CA ALA A 114 -13.43 12.00 -19.73
C ALA A 114 -14.91 11.95 -19.33
N GLU A 115 -15.80 12.60 -20.08
CA GLU A 115 -17.21 12.63 -19.73
C GLU A 115 -17.86 11.25 -19.92
N ALA A 116 -17.52 10.58 -21.02
CA ALA A 116 -17.97 9.22 -21.27
C ALA A 116 -17.46 8.25 -20.20
N PHE A 117 -16.20 8.39 -19.80
CA PHE A 117 -15.63 7.59 -18.72
C PHE A 117 -16.35 7.81 -17.39
N ILE A 118 -16.58 9.07 -17.00
CA ILE A 118 -17.26 9.42 -15.75
C ILE A 118 -18.70 8.90 -15.75
N ARG A 119 -19.45 9.05 -16.86
CA ARG A 119 -20.79 8.48 -16.98
C ARG A 119 -20.78 6.97 -16.77
N LYS A 120 -19.87 6.26 -17.45
CA LYS A 120 -19.72 4.80 -17.32
C LYS A 120 -19.35 4.39 -15.90
N LEU A 121 -18.40 5.08 -15.27
CA LEU A 121 -18.00 4.83 -13.90
C LEU A 121 -19.19 4.97 -12.94
N ARG A 122 -19.99 6.03 -13.09
CA ARG A 122 -21.19 6.26 -12.27
C ARG A 122 -22.21 5.14 -12.41
N THR A 123 -22.51 4.71 -13.64
CA THR A 123 -23.40 3.56 -13.90
C THR A 123 -22.87 2.29 -13.24
N GLN A 124 -21.56 2.03 -13.33
CA GLN A 124 -20.96 0.83 -12.71
C GLN A 124 -21.04 0.88 -11.19
N LEU A 125 -20.72 2.03 -10.57
CA LEU A 125 -20.82 2.22 -9.13
C LEU A 125 -22.24 1.97 -8.60
N GLN A 126 -23.26 2.38 -9.36
CA GLN A 126 -24.67 2.18 -9.00
C GLN A 126 -25.20 0.75 -9.26
N SER A 127 -24.44 -0.10 -9.95
CA SER A 127 -24.89 -1.46 -10.32
C SER A 127 -24.91 -2.48 -9.17
N GLY A 128 -24.30 -2.15 -8.02
CA GLY A 128 -24.15 -3.07 -6.89
C GLY A 128 -23.07 -4.16 -7.07
N SER A 129 -22.45 -4.28 -8.24
CA SER A 129 -21.39 -5.26 -8.52
C SER A 129 -20.10 -4.62 -9.08
N CYS A 130 -19.79 -3.39 -8.67
CA CYS A 130 -18.58 -2.70 -9.11
C CYS A 130 -17.33 -3.23 -8.39
N ARG A 131 -16.29 -3.58 -9.14
CA ARG A 131 -14.95 -3.85 -8.60
C ARG A 131 -13.98 -2.83 -9.16
N ILE A 132 -13.31 -2.10 -8.26
CA ILE A 132 -12.29 -1.11 -8.62
C ILE A 132 -10.93 -1.70 -8.29
N VAL A 133 -10.01 -1.61 -9.25
CA VAL A 133 -8.62 -2.02 -9.09
C VAL A 133 -7.77 -0.76 -9.12
N HIS A 134 -6.97 -0.56 -8.08
CA HIS A 134 -6.10 0.59 -7.92
C HIS A 134 -4.63 0.13 -7.94
N TYR A 135 -3.92 0.47 -9.00
CA TYR A 135 -2.49 0.18 -9.16
C TYR A 135 -1.67 1.45 -8.96
N GLY A 136 -0.49 1.30 -8.37
CA GLY A 136 0.47 2.37 -8.17
C GLY A 136 1.75 1.83 -7.57
N ASP A 137 2.52 2.71 -6.95
CA ASP A 137 3.81 2.40 -6.35
C ASP A 137 3.69 1.99 -4.87
N SER A 138 4.83 2.02 -4.16
CA SER A 138 4.92 1.64 -2.76
C SER A 138 4.13 2.54 -1.80
N GLN A 139 3.72 3.75 -2.18
CA GLN A 139 2.92 4.61 -1.32
C GLN A 139 1.46 4.13 -1.19
N LEU A 140 0.98 3.33 -2.13
CA LEU A 140 -0.30 2.62 -2.01
C LEU A 140 -0.18 1.33 -1.19
N GLU A 141 1.03 0.81 -1.01
CA GLU A 141 1.26 -0.43 -0.28
C GLU A 141 0.91 -0.26 1.20
N GLY A 142 0.19 -1.23 1.76
CA GLY A 142 -0.42 -1.12 3.09
C GLY A 142 -1.82 -0.50 3.11
N ASP A 143 -2.40 -0.16 1.95
CA ASP A 143 -3.81 0.25 1.77
C ASP A 143 -4.14 1.61 2.38
N ARG A 144 -3.16 2.51 2.56
CA ARG A 144 -3.36 3.83 3.20
C ARG A 144 -4.33 4.73 2.41
N ILE A 145 -4.09 4.90 1.10
CA ILE A 145 -4.95 5.69 0.21
C ILE A 145 -6.14 4.86 -0.28
N SER A 146 -5.88 3.60 -0.62
CA SER A 146 -6.90 2.70 -1.17
C SER A 146 -8.01 2.37 -0.17
N ALA A 147 -7.71 2.19 1.13
CA ALA A 147 -8.74 1.97 2.16
C ALA A 147 -9.61 3.22 2.34
N TYR A 148 -9.01 4.40 2.33
CA TYR A 148 -9.73 5.67 2.39
C TYR A 148 -10.73 5.79 1.23
N LEU A 149 -10.23 5.69 -0.01
CA LEU A 149 -11.07 5.77 -1.21
C LEU A 149 -12.19 4.72 -1.21
N ARG A 150 -11.86 3.48 -0.81
CA ARG A 150 -12.82 2.38 -0.72
C ARG A 150 -13.93 2.68 0.29
N ASN A 151 -13.58 3.15 1.49
CA ASN A 151 -14.54 3.52 2.53
C ASN A 151 -15.49 4.63 2.04
N ARG A 152 -14.96 5.65 1.35
CA ARG A 152 -15.78 6.74 0.77
C ARG A 152 -16.75 6.24 -0.29
N LEU A 153 -16.26 5.46 -1.23
CA LEU A 153 -17.08 4.93 -2.31
C LEU A 153 -18.15 3.97 -1.79
N GLN A 154 -17.83 3.16 -0.78
CA GLN A 154 -18.78 2.30 -0.09
C GLN A 154 -19.81 3.09 0.74
N GLY A 155 -19.42 4.23 1.31
CA GLY A 155 -20.33 5.16 1.98
C GLY A 155 -21.34 5.78 1.03
N LEU A 156 -20.90 6.17 -0.17
CA LEU A 156 -21.77 6.78 -1.17
C LEU A 156 -22.61 5.72 -1.90
N TYR A 157 -21.98 4.71 -2.48
CA TYR A 157 -22.62 3.77 -3.42
C TYR A 157 -23.01 2.42 -2.80
N GLY A 158 -22.79 2.25 -1.50
CA GLY A 158 -22.99 0.98 -0.81
C GLY A 158 -21.87 -0.03 -1.04
N GLY A 159 -22.00 -1.18 -0.38
CA GLY A 159 -21.00 -2.25 -0.37
C GLY A 159 -20.11 -2.23 0.87
N THR A 160 -19.50 -3.36 1.18
CA THR A 160 -18.71 -3.58 2.39
C THR A 160 -17.51 -4.50 2.13
N GLY A 161 -16.64 -4.64 3.13
CA GLY A 161 -15.50 -5.53 3.13
C GLY A 161 -14.23 -4.94 2.49
N PRO A 162 -13.09 -5.63 2.67
CA PRO A 162 -11.77 -5.16 2.27
C PRO A 162 -11.47 -5.35 0.77
N GLY A 163 -12.32 -6.10 0.05
CA GLY A 163 -12.09 -6.49 -1.33
C GLY A 163 -11.10 -7.64 -1.47
N PHE A 164 -10.30 -7.63 -2.54
CA PHE A 164 -9.24 -8.62 -2.70
C PHE A 164 -8.13 -8.36 -1.68
N ILE A 165 -7.51 -9.45 -1.19
CA ILE A 165 -6.33 -9.42 -0.32
C ILE A 165 -5.38 -10.56 -0.73
N PRO A 166 -4.06 -10.34 -0.82
CA PRO A 166 -3.12 -11.42 -1.09
C PRO A 166 -2.86 -12.23 0.19
N VAL A 167 -2.62 -13.53 0.03
CA VAL A 167 -2.32 -14.45 1.16
C VAL A 167 -0.99 -14.08 1.82
N LYS A 168 0.07 -13.97 1.02
CA LYS A 168 1.37 -13.48 1.47
C LYS A 168 1.55 -12.06 0.97
N GLN A 169 1.50 -11.11 1.91
CA GLN A 169 1.58 -9.68 1.64
C GLN A 169 3.05 -9.22 1.67
N ALA A 170 3.39 -8.18 0.91
CA ALA A 170 4.71 -7.53 1.02
C ALA A 170 4.77 -6.62 2.26
N TYR A 171 3.65 -5.97 2.58
CA TYR A 171 3.46 -5.07 3.72
C TYR A 171 2.17 -5.42 4.42
N HIS A 172 2.07 -5.09 5.71
CA HIS A 172 0.84 -5.27 6.47
C HIS A 172 -0.30 -4.43 5.87
N GLN A 173 -1.39 -5.08 5.47
CA GLN A 173 -2.57 -4.40 4.94
C GLN A 173 -3.44 -3.84 6.07
N LEU A 174 -3.95 -2.61 5.94
CA LEU A 174 -4.79 -2.00 6.99
C LEU A 174 -6.18 -2.62 7.08
N SER A 175 -6.72 -3.10 5.95
CA SER A 175 -8.14 -3.47 5.85
C SER A 175 -8.51 -4.87 6.35
N ALA A 176 -7.56 -5.78 6.43
CA ALA A 176 -7.77 -7.12 6.95
C ALA A 176 -6.48 -7.69 7.51
N ASP A 177 -6.60 -8.45 8.60
CA ASP A 177 -5.49 -9.19 9.17
C ASP A 177 -5.42 -10.55 8.48
N VAL A 178 -4.30 -10.84 7.80
CA VAL A 178 -4.06 -12.11 7.11
C VAL A 178 -2.81 -12.75 7.70
N VAL A 179 -2.99 -13.89 8.36
CA VAL A 179 -1.93 -14.62 9.02
C VAL A 179 -1.73 -15.98 8.33
N PRO A 180 -0.84 -16.05 7.33
CA PRO A 180 -0.47 -17.32 6.70
C PRO A 180 0.51 -18.11 7.57
N SER A 181 0.54 -19.45 7.41
CA SER A 181 1.61 -20.29 7.95
C SER A 181 2.99 -19.95 7.33
N ASP A 182 4.06 -20.35 8.01
CA ASP A 182 5.43 -19.93 7.67
C ASP A 182 5.90 -20.35 6.26
N ASN A 183 5.34 -21.42 5.70
CA ASN A 183 5.71 -21.95 4.40
C ASN A 183 5.13 -21.17 3.21
N TRP A 184 4.33 -20.12 3.42
CA TRP A 184 3.85 -19.26 2.34
C TRP A 184 4.93 -18.31 1.83
N LEU A 185 5.20 -18.39 0.53
CA LEU A 185 6.11 -17.53 -0.21
C LEU A 185 5.35 -16.64 -1.19
N ARG A 186 5.86 -15.41 -1.38
CA ARG A 186 5.37 -14.45 -2.36
C ARG A 186 6.32 -14.40 -3.55
N TYR A 187 5.75 -14.42 -4.75
CA TYR A 187 6.47 -14.25 -6.02
C TYR A 187 5.84 -13.13 -6.80
N ALA A 188 6.53 -11.99 -6.96
CA ALA A 188 6.05 -10.86 -7.74
C ALA A 188 6.75 -10.79 -9.10
N ALA A 189 6.02 -10.36 -10.14
CA ALA A 189 6.55 -10.21 -11.49
C ALA A 189 7.65 -9.14 -11.58
N PHE A 190 7.62 -8.18 -10.65
CA PHE A 190 8.52 -7.04 -10.56
C PHE A 190 9.61 -7.20 -9.48
N ASP A 191 9.69 -8.35 -8.80
CA ASP A 191 10.76 -8.62 -7.85
C ASP A 191 12.05 -9.00 -8.61
N PRO A 192 13.13 -8.20 -8.53
CA PRO A 192 14.37 -8.49 -9.24
C PRO A 192 15.17 -9.64 -8.60
N THR A 193 14.86 -10.02 -7.35
CA THR A 193 15.61 -11.03 -6.58
C THR A 193 15.11 -12.46 -6.82
N LYS A 194 13.96 -12.61 -7.49
CA LYS A 194 13.31 -13.90 -7.72
C LYS A 194 13.27 -14.23 -9.21
N ALA A 195 13.42 -15.52 -9.52
CA ALA A 195 13.16 -16.03 -10.86
C ALA A 195 11.69 -15.78 -11.23
N LYS A 196 11.46 -15.35 -12.47
CA LYS A 196 10.13 -15.06 -12.99
C LYS A 196 9.51 -16.33 -13.58
N PHE A 197 8.21 -16.51 -13.35
CA PHE A 197 7.48 -17.63 -13.94
C PHE A 197 7.33 -17.44 -15.44
N SER A 198 7.70 -18.46 -16.22
CA SER A 198 7.53 -18.51 -17.68
C SER A 198 6.07 -18.28 -18.10
N HIS A 199 5.12 -18.82 -17.34
CA HIS A 199 3.68 -18.70 -17.62
C HIS A 199 3.08 -17.31 -17.34
N LYS A 200 3.79 -16.41 -16.65
CA LYS A 200 3.36 -15.02 -16.33
C LYS A 200 1.98 -14.87 -15.64
N LYS A 201 1.45 -15.95 -15.06
CA LYS A 201 0.13 -15.98 -14.37
C LYS A 201 0.26 -15.49 -12.94
N TYR A 202 0.42 -14.18 -12.75
CA TYR A 202 0.61 -13.55 -11.45
C TYR A 202 -0.67 -13.02 -10.80
N GLY A 203 -1.81 -13.09 -11.49
CA GLY A 203 -3.09 -12.60 -10.97
C GLY A 203 -3.13 -11.08 -10.79
N LEU A 204 -4.13 -10.62 -10.05
CA LEU A 204 -4.46 -9.19 -9.90
C LEU A 204 -3.32 -8.38 -9.25
N TYR A 205 -2.65 -8.92 -8.24
CA TYR A 205 -1.59 -8.21 -7.52
C TYR A 205 -0.25 -8.17 -8.24
N THR A 206 -0.20 -8.63 -9.50
CA THR A 206 1.05 -8.92 -10.22
C THR A 206 2.04 -9.72 -9.37
N SER A 207 1.49 -10.52 -8.44
CA SER A 207 2.19 -11.37 -7.50
C SER A 207 1.30 -12.54 -7.07
N VAL A 208 1.91 -13.71 -6.89
CA VAL A 208 1.25 -14.94 -6.48
C VAL A 208 1.81 -15.42 -5.14
N SER A 209 0.93 -15.93 -4.30
CA SER A 209 1.29 -16.62 -3.06
C SER A 209 1.31 -18.12 -3.30
N ARG A 210 2.37 -18.81 -2.90
CA ARG A 210 2.50 -20.27 -3.00
C ARG A 210 3.10 -20.83 -1.73
N PHE A 211 2.59 -21.97 -1.26
CA PHE A 211 3.15 -22.69 -0.10
C PHE A 211 3.97 -23.92 -0.48
N THR A 212 4.06 -24.20 -1.78
CA THR A 212 4.90 -25.25 -2.37
C THR A 212 5.95 -24.65 -3.28
N LYS A 213 7.07 -25.35 -3.45
CA LYS A 213 8.12 -24.95 -4.39
C LYS A 213 7.54 -24.90 -5.81
N PRO A 214 7.97 -23.93 -6.65
CA PRO A 214 7.60 -23.95 -8.05
C PRO A 214 8.28 -25.10 -8.76
N ASN A 215 7.50 -25.85 -9.55
CA ASN A 215 8.05 -26.86 -10.45
C ASN A 215 8.11 -26.26 -11.84
N GLU A 216 9.30 -26.24 -12.43
CA GLU A 216 9.55 -25.66 -13.75
C GLU A 216 9.18 -26.61 -14.89
N LEU A 217 9.06 -27.91 -14.58
CA LEU A 217 8.72 -28.96 -15.52
C LEU A 217 7.29 -29.48 -15.28
N PRO A 218 6.58 -29.93 -16.34
CA PRO A 218 5.34 -30.65 -16.18
C PRO A 218 5.61 -31.93 -15.40
N LEU A 219 4.84 -32.16 -14.32
CA LEU A 219 4.91 -33.40 -13.57
C LEU A 219 4.15 -34.47 -14.33
N ASP A 220 4.72 -35.66 -14.45
CA ASP A 220 4.01 -36.83 -14.92
C ASP A 220 3.28 -37.56 -13.76
N SER A 221 2.50 -38.58 -14.10
CA SER A 221 1.73 -39.32 -13.09
C SER A 221 2.60 -40.08 -12.08
N LEU A 222 3.85 -40.44 -12.45
CA LEU A 222 4.78 -41.15 -11.57
C LEU A 222 5.46 -40.17 -10.61
N ASP A 223 5.72 -38.94 -11.05
CA ASP A 223 6.27 -37.86 -10.23
C ASP A 223 5.31 -37.49 -9.10
N LEU A 224 3.99 -37.50 -9.35
CA LEU A 224 2.97 -37.12 -8.36
C LEU A 224 3.04 -37.93 -7.06
N ASP A 225 3.31 -39.24 -7.18
CA ASP A 225 3.38 -40.15 -6.03
C ASP A 225 4.61 -39.91 -5.14
N THR A 226 5.65 -39.26 -5.67
CA THR A 226 6.88 -38.94 -4.93
C THR A 226 6.79 -37.62 -4.16
N ILE A 227 5.77 -36.80 -4.41
CA ILE A 227 5.65 -35.47 -3.82
C ILE A 227 5.11 -35.59 -2.39
N PRO A 228 5.83 -35.09 -1.38
CA PRO A 228 5.35 -35.12 -0.01
C PRO A 228 4.13 -34.20 0.15
N LEU A 229 3.13 -34.69 0.88
CA LEU A 229 1.96 -33.91 1.24
C LEU A 229 2.38 -32.67 2.03
N THR A 230 2.20 -31.50 1.41
CA THR A 230 2.50 -30.20 2.04
C THR A 230 1.21 -29.55 2.49
N LYS A 231 1.14 -29.14 3.75
CA LYS A 231 -0.02 -28.43 4.31
C LYS A 231 0.34 -26.98 4.57
N ALA A 232 -0.65 -26.10 4.47
CA ALA A 232 -0.53 -24.70 4.81
C ALA A 232 -1.87 -24.18 5.33
N THR A 233 -1.83 -23.15 6.17
CA THR A 233 -3.03 -22.52 6.73
C THR A 233 -3.00 -21.02 6.47
N ILE A 234 -4.18 -20.42 6.46
CA ILE A 234 -4.36 -18.97 6.37
C ILE A 234 -5.48 -18.62 7.34
N THR A 235 -5.20 -17.70 8.27
CA THR A 235 -6.22 -17.12 9.14
C THR A 235 -6.53 -15.72 8.64
N ILE A 236 -7.82 -15.38 8.50
CA ILE A 236 -8.26 -14.07 8.03
C ILE A 236 -9.22 -13.51 9.08
N SER A 237 -8.98 -12.28 9.52
CA SER A 237 -9.88 -11.57 10.43
C SER A 237 -10.02 -10.10 10.07
N ALA A 238 -11.12 -9.49 10.51
CA ALA A 238 -11.31 -8.06 10.39
C ALA A 238 -10.26 -7.29 11.21
N SER A 239 -9.59 -6.33 10.57
CA SER A 239 -8.59 -5.48 11.24
C SER A 239 -9.27 -4.43 12.09
N LYS A 240 -8.95 -4.37 13.40
CA LYS A 240 -9.47 -3.35 14.32
C LYS A 240 -9.02 -1.92 13.96
N LYS A 241 -7.95 -1.80 13.17
CA LYS A 241 -7.38 -0.51 12.73
C LYS A 241 -8.06 0.04 11.46
N SER A 242 -8.96 -0.73 10.85
CA SER A 242 -9.63 -0.36 9.60
C SER A 242 -10.95 0.39 9.83
N TYR A 243 -11.52 0.96 8.79
CA TYR A 243 -12.86 1.59 8.80
C TYR A 243 -13.97 0.55 9.05
N ALA A 244 -15.10 0.98 9.61
CA ALA A 244 -16.21 0.08 9.99
C ALA A 244 -16.74 -0.75 8.82
N LYS A 245 -17.00 -0.12 7.67
CA LYS A 245 -17.51 -0.81 6.45
C LYS A 245 -16.52 -1.84 5.88
N LEU A 246 -15.22 -1.66 6.11
CA LEU A 246 -14.20 -2.61 5.65
C LEU A 246 -14.11 -3.86 6.54
N ARG A 247 -14.50 -3.74 7.81
CA ARG A 247 -14.57 -4.85 8.77
C ARG A 247 -15.82 -5.69 8.62
N ASP A 248 -16.85 -5.14 7.97
CA ASP A 248 -18.12 -5.81 7.75
C ASP A 248 -18.04 -6.75 6.53
N PHE A 249 -17.69 -8.01 6.78
CA PHE A 249 -17.77 -9.06 5.77
C PHE A 249 -18.04 -10.41 6.43
N SER A 250 -18.92 -11.19 5.81
CA SER A 250 -19.32 -12.54 6.26
C SER A 250 -18.94 -13.64 5.27
N ARG A 251 -18.41 -13.27 4.10
CA ARG A 251 -18.06 -14.18 3.01
C ARG A 251 -16.63 -13.96 2.56
N ILE A 252 -15.89 -15.05 2.43
CA ILE A 252 -14.53 -15.08 1.89
C ILE A 252 -14.51 -16.03 0.71
N GLY A 253 -13.95 -15.56 -0.42
CA GLY A 253 -13.67 -16.40 -1.59
C GLY A 253 -12.17 -16.61 -1.73
N LEU A 254 -11.74 -17.86 -1.86
CA LEU A 254 -10.35 -18.18 -2.19
C LEU A 254 -10.17 -18.28 -3.71
N HIS A 255 -9.42 -17.35 -4.27
CA HIS A 255 -9.04 -17.38 -5.68
C HIS A 255 -7.69 -18.09 -5.83
N TYR A 256 -7.72 -19.33 -6.33
CA TYR A 256 -6.54 -20.12 -6.64
C TYR A 256 -6.66 -20.74 -8.03
N GLY A 257 -5.52 -21.11 -8.61
CA GLY A 257 -5.46 -21.69 -9.95
C GLY A 257 -4.03 -22.06 -10.32
N ASN A 258 -3.84 -22.58 -11.54
CA ASN A 258 -2.53 -23.07 -12.02
C ASN A 258 -1.89 -24.08 -11.04
N ALA A 259 -2.73 -24.91 -10.40
CA ALA A 259 -2.29 -26.02 -9.58
C ALA A 259 -1.85 -27.16 -10.49
N GLN A 260 -0.59 -27.59 -10.36
CA GLN A 260 -0.04 -28.72 -11.11
C GLN A 260 -0.27 -30.06 -10.37
N THR A 261 -0.60 -29.98 -9.08
CA THR A 261 -0.89 -31.13 -8.21
C THR A 261 -2.29 -30.97 -7.60
N PRO A 262 -2.96 -32.06 -7.22
CA PRO A 262 -4.25 -31.99 -6.54
C PRO A 262 -4.19 -31.15 -5.25
N VAL A 263 -5.17 -30.26 -5.08
CA VAL A 263 -5.27 -29.39 -3.90
C VAL A 263 -6.63 -29.61 -3.23
N THR A 264 -6.60 -29.88 -1.93
CA THR A 264 -7.81 -29.94 -1.09
C THR A 264 -7.83 -28.73 -0.16
N ILE A 265 -8.98 -28.06 -0.12
CA ILE A 265 -9.22 -26.92 0.78
C ILE A 265 -10.18 -27.37 1.88
N LYS A 266 -9.87 -27.01 3.13
CA LYS A 266 -10.73 -27.20 4.29
C LYS A 266 -10.90 -25.86 4.97
N VAL A 267 -12.15 -25.48 5.25
CA VAL A 267 -12.55 -24.22 5.90
C VAL A 267 -13.10 -24.55 7.27
#